data_AF-A0AAW2SEY4-F1
#
_entry.id   AF-A0AAW2SEY4-F1
#
_cell.length_a   1.000
_cell.length_b   1.000
_cell.length_c   1.000
_cell.angle_alpha   90.00
_cell.angle_beta   90.00
_cell.angle_gamma   90.00
#
_symmetry.space_group_name_H-M   'P 1'
#
loop_
_entity.id
_entity.type
_entity.pdbx_description
1 polymer ?
#
loop_
_entity_poly.entity_id
_entity_poly.type
_entity_poly.pdbx_seq_one_letter_code
_entity_poly.pdbx_strand_id
1 'polypeptide(L)'
;MLFIKENIERLEDENEENMTVGFEVAFPTLMNIANKLGIDVPNDFPGLRRIHARRDLRLTKIPWDILHKVPTALLYSLEGMQGLDWQKLLKLQSVDGSFLFSPASTAFALQQTKDENCLKYLAHHVKKFNGEPATEVAQIWLPPLRAGDGNIAVLDDSNLDGDVPNVYPVDLFERLWAIDRLLRLGISRYFQFEIDECIDYVHRYWTNKGICWARNSQFQDIDDTAMGFRLLRLHGYEVSADVFKHFENGGEFFCFVGQSDQAVTGIYNLYRASQVGYTLDVPWYASLPRLETRFFLEQYGGDDDVWIGKTLYRMLYVNNNTYLELAKLDYNNCQALHQHEWKSVQKWYRNCGVGEFGLSERSLLQAYYIAAASIFEPEKSGERLAWAKTAVLVETIVSHFDRQQLSRERKRAFVNEFRHGSSIVRDANGGRYKTRKSLVGVLIGTVSQLSLDILLAHNKDIYQELYHAWEKWLRLTWEEGSDDHDMGQAGDSELFVQTLNLSSGECNSRVLDEFLLSHPKYQQLLQVTTRVCHHLRLFQNRKVQEGDMGGGITAVQIESDMQELVKLVLPVLRRFGL
;
A
#
# COMPACT_ATOMS: atom_id res chain seq x y z
N MET A 1 -45.46 -3.90 0.99
CA MET A 1 -46.19 -4.25 2.24
C MET A 1 -46.15 -5.73 2.58
N LEU A 2 -46.55 -6.63 1.67
CA LEU A 2 -46.53 -8.08 1.92
C LEU A 2 -45.16 -8.58 2.42
N PHE A 3 -44.08 -8.19 1.71
CA PHE A 3 -42.70 -8.51 2.10
C PHE A 3 -42.36 -8.10 3.55
N ILE A 4 -42.76 -6.89 3.98
CA ILE A 4 -42.51 -6.43 5.35
C ILE A 4 -43.27 -7.32 6.33
N LYS A 5 -44.56 -7.57 6.11
CA LYS A 5 -45.37 -8.42 7.01
C LYS A 5 -44.79 -9.83 7.15
N GLU A 6 -44.31 -10.41 6.05
CA GLU A 6 -43.76 -11.77 6.02
C GLU A 6 -42.37 -11.88 6.66
N ASN A 7 -41.59 -10.80 6.71
CA ASN A 7 -40.17 -10.86 7.11
C ASN A 7 -39.83 -10.06 8.36
N ILE A 8 -40.67 -9.13 8.82
CA ILE A 8 -40.32 -8.19 9.91
C ILE A 8 -40.00 -8.89 11.23
N GLU A 9 -40.65 -10.02 11.52
CA GLU A 9 -40.37 -10.81 12.73
C GLU A 9 -38.97 -11.47 12.68
N ARG A 10 -38.42 -11.71 11.48
CA ARG A 10 -37.07 -12.30 11.30
C ARG A 10 -35.95 -11.37 11.75
N LEU A 11 -36.22 -10.08 11.96
CA LEU A 11 -35.28 -9.14 12.59
C LEU A 11 -34.90 -9.60 14.02
N GLU A 12 -35.67 -10.50 14.62
CA GLU A 12 -35.32 -11.14 15.88
C GLU A 12 -33.98 -11.90 15.80
N ASP A 13 -33.73 -12.58 14.69
CA ASP A 13 -32.66 -13.58 14.52
C ASP A 13 -31.40 -13.02 13.84
N GLU A 14 -31.42 -11.77 13.40
CA GLU A 14 -30.33 -11.17 12.62
C GLU A 14 -29.14 -10.72 13.47
N ASN A 15 -27.93 -10.85 12.92
CA ASN A 15 -26.69 -10.43 13.58
C ASN A 15 -26.64 -8.89 13.69
N GLU A 16 -26.42 -8.40 14.91
CA GLU A 16 -26.31 -6.98 15.23
C GLU A 16 -25.14 -6.30 14.51
N GLU A 17 -24.05 -7.02 14.22
CA GLU A 17 -22.86 -6.49 13.54
C GLU A 17 -23.13 -6.08 12.09
N ASN A 18 -24.18 -6.62 11.47
CA ASN A 18 -24.56 -6.33 10.09
C ASN A 18 -25.66 -5.25 9.97
N MET A 19 -26.06 -4.65 11.10
CA MET A 19 -27.11 -3.64 11.13
C MET A 19 -26.65 -2.36 10.40
N THR A 20 -27.50 -1.80 9.55
CA THR A 20 -27.15 -0.60 8.78
C THR A 20 -27.02 0.63 9.66
N VAL A 21 -26.25 1.62 9.18
CA VAL A 21 -25.93 2.83 9.93
C VAL A 21 -27.21 3.61 10.28
N GLY A 22 -27.46 3.76 11.57
CA GLY A 22 -28.60 4.51 12.10
C GLY A 22 -29.94 3.77 12.02
N PHE A 23 -29.94 2.47 11.70
CA PHE A 23 -31.15 1.67 11.58
C PHE A 23 -32.04 1.74 12.82
N GLU A 24 -31.45 1.66 14.02
CA GLU A 24 -32.20 1.70 15.27
C GLU A 24 -32.87 3.04 15.53
N VAL A 25 -32.45 4.11 14.86
CA VAL A 25 -33.06 5.44 14.96
C VAL A 25 -34.06 5.66 13.84
N ALA A 26 -33.68 5.34 12.60
CA ALA A 26 -34.52 5.55 11.41
C ALA A 26 -35.72 4.61 11.36
N PHE A 27 -35.53 3.31 11.62
CA PHE A 27 -36.58 2.30 11.47
C PHE A 27 -37.78 2.54 12.40
N PRO A 28 -37.61 2.77 13.72
CA PRO A 28 -38.74 3.12 14.59
C PRO A 28 -39.48 4.40 14.17
N THR A 29 -38.76 5.39 13.64
CA THR A 29 -39.35 6.64 13.17
C THR A 29 -40.21 6.41 11.92
N LEU A 30 -39.74 5.59 10.97
CA LEU A 30 -40.50 5.18 9.80
C LEU A 30 -41.75 4.37 10.17
N MET A 31 -41.64 3.45 11.14
CA MET A 31 -42.79 2.68 11.65
C MET A 31 -43.86 3.60 12.26
N ASN A 32 -43.45 4.62 13.02
CA ASN A 32 -44.38 5.61 13.57
C ASN A 32 -45.07 6.44 12.46
N ILE A 33 -44.34 6.81 11.40
CA ILE A 33 -44.93 7.50 10.23
C ILE A 33 -45.94 6.59 9.54
N ALA A 34 -45.60 5.32 9.30
CA ALA A 34 -46.50 4.34 8.69
C ALA A 34 -47.81 4.20 9.49
N ASN A 35 -47.70 4.11 10.82
CA ASN A 35 -48.87 4.04 11.71
C ASN A 35 -49.75 5.29 11.65
N LYS A 36 -49.14 6.48 11.62
CA LYS A 36 -49.88 7.75 11.47
C LYS A 36 -50.61 7.85 10.13
N LEU A 37 -50.09 7.20 9.09
CA LEU A 37 -50.70 7.12 7.77
C LEU A 37 -51.74 5.98 7.64
N GLY A 38 -51.98 5.22 8.71
CA GLY A 38 -52.90 4.08 8.69
C GLY A 38 -52.40 2.87 7.90
N ILE A 39 -51.08 2.76 7.69
CA ILE A 39 -50.47 1.62 7.01
C ILE A 39 -50.36 0.47 8.00
N ASP A 40 -50.97 -0.67 7.67
CA ASP A 40 -50.94 -1.88 8.50
C ASP A 40 -49.57 -2.55 8.48
N VAL A 41 -48.77 -2.32 9.53
CA VAL A 41 -47.48 -2.95 9.81
C VAL A 41 -47.49 -3.57 11.21
N PRO A 42 -46.82 -4.72 11.43
CA PRO A 42 -46.69 -5.30 12.76
C PRO A 42 -46.01 -4.32 13.73
N ASN A 43 -46.73 -3.96 14.79
CA ASN A 43 -46.36 -2.88 15.71
C ASN A 43 -45.91 -3.36 17.09
N ASP A 44 -45.97 -4.67 17.35
CA ASP A 44 -45.49 -5.26 18.58
C ASP A 44 -44.94 -6.66 18.31
N PHE A 45 -43.62 -6.78 18.36
CA PHE A 45 -42.90 -8.04 18.32
C PHE A 45 -41.55 -7.87 19.06
N PRO A 46 -40.91 -8.96 19.54
CA PRO A 46 -39.71 -8.85 20.36
C PRO A 46 -38.56 -8.07 19.71
N GLY A 47 -38.31 -8.30 18.42
CA GLY A 47 -37.31 -7.55 17.65
C GLY A 47 -37.53 -6.03 17.66
N LEU A 48 -38.76 -5.55 17.44
CA LEU A 48 -39.08 -4.12 17.48
C LEU A 48 -38.87 -3.52 18.87
N ARG A 49 -39.26 -4.24 19.93
CA ARG A 49 -39.02 -3.79 21.32
C ARG A 49 -37.53 -3.66 21.62
N ARG A 50 -36.70 -4.59 21.14
CA ARG A 50 -35.23 -4.50 21.24
C ARG A 50 -34.71 -3.26 20.50
N ILE A 51 -35.17 -3.02 19.28
CA ILE A 51 -34.76 -1.85 18.49
C ILE A 51 -35.14 -0.54 19.22
N HIS A 52 -36.36 -0.44 19.76
CA HIS A 52 -36.78 0.73 20.55
C HIS A 52 -35.91 0.94 21.79
N ALA A 53 -35.61 -0.12 22.55
CA ALA A 53 -34.75 -0.02 23.73
C ALA A 53 -33.34 0.48 23.36
N ARG A 54 -32.78 0.00 22.23
CA ARG A 54 -31.48 0.48 21.71
C ARG A 54 -31.54 1.93 21.27
N ARG A 55 -32.59 2.32 20.55
CA ARG A 55 -32.81 3.71 20.15
C ARG A 55 -32.80 4.62 21.38
N ASP A 56 -33.59 4.28 22.38
CA ASP A 56 -33.75 5.12 23.56
C ASP A 56 -32.43 5.21 24.33
N LEU A 57 -31.69 4.10 24.47
CA LEU A 57 -30.33 4.10 25.01
C LEU A 57 -29.38 4.99 24.19
N ARG A 58 -29.41 4.91 22.85
CA ARG A 58 -28.55 5.71 21.96
C ARG A 58 -28.89 7.19 22.09
N LEU A 59 -30.18 7.56 22.12
CA LEU A 59 -30.64 8.94 22.31
C LEU A 59 -30.21 9.54 23.66
N THR A 60 -30.13 8.74 24.74
CA THR A 60 -29.60 9.23 26.03
C THR A 60 -28.10 9.56 25.99
N LYS A 61 -27.36 8.95 25.07
CA LYS A 61 -25.92 9.18 24.88
C LYS A 61 -25.63 10.29 23.86
N ILE A 62 -26.64 10.81 23.16
CA ILE A 62 -26.44 11.91 22.21
C ILE A 62 -26.09 13.17 23.00
N PRO A 63 -24.92 13.79 22.76
CA PRO A 63 -24.60 15.07 23.34
C PRO A 63 -25.35 16.17 22.58
N TRP A 64 -26.61 16.41 22.98
CA TRP A 64 -27.53 17.34 22.31
C TRP A 64 -26.99 18.77 22.20
N ASP A 65 -26.17 19.18 23.16
CA ASP A 65 -25.50 20.47 23.19
C ASP A 65 -24.32 20.54 22.20
N ILE A 66 -23.66 19.41 21.90
CA ILE A 66 -22.58 19.30 20.91
C ILE A 66 -23.13 19.20 19.49
N LEU A 67 -24.21 18.42 19.29
CA LEU A 67 -24.87 18.20 17.98
C LEU A 67 -25.19 19.50 17.23
N HIS A 68 -25.58 20.53 17.97
CA HIS A 68 -25.98 21.84 17.42
C HIS A 68 -24.84 22.87 17.38
N LYS A 69 -23.63 22.50 17.80
CA LYS A 69 -22.47 23.41 17.86
C LYS A 69 -21.37 23.02 16.88
N VAL A 70 -21.16 21.73 16.64
CA VAL A 70 -20.08 21.23 15.78
C VAL A 70 -20.58 20.10 14.88
N PRO A 71 -19.98 19.91 13.68
CA PRO A 71 -20.30 18.77 12.83
C PRO A 71 -20.00 17.45 13.54
N THR A 72 -20.97 16.53 13.55
CA THR A 72 -20.83 15.18 14.12
C THR A 72 -21.43 14.14 13.18
N ALA A 73 -21.10 12.86 13.37
CA ALA A 73 -21.66 11.77 12.55
C ALA A 73 -23.19 11.71 12.62
N LEU A 74 -23.79 12.27 13.67
CA LEU A 74 -25.25 12.34 13.84
C LEU A 74 -25.95 13.19 12.76
N LEU A 75 -25.24 14.15 12.14
CA LEU A 75 -25.77 14.90 11.00
C LEU A 75 -26.09 13.99 9.80
N TYR A 76 -25.46 12.81 9.73
CA TYR A 76 -25.75 11.82 8.71
C TYR A 76 -27.17 11.27 8.85
N SER A 77 -27.79 11.25 10.03
CA SER A 77 -29.08 10.54 10.29
C SER A 77 -30.14 11.42 10.97
N LEU A 78 -30.28 12.69 10.55
CA LEU A 78 -31.23 13.63 11.17
C LEU A 78 -32.70 13.20 11.02
N GLU A 79 -33.04 12.46 9.95
CA GLU A 79 -34.39 12.01 9.66
C GLU A 79 -34.98 11.07 10.72
N GLY A 80 -34.13 10.45 11.53
CA GLY A 80 -34.54 9.60 12.65
C GLY A 80 -34.77 10.37 13.96
N MET A 81 -34.41 11.64 14.04
CA MET A 81 -34.35 12.41 15.29
C MET A 81 -35.50 13.41 15.43
N GLN A 82 -35.88 13.69 16.68
CA GLN A 82 -36.91 14.67 17.03
C GLN A 82 -36.34 15.78 17.90
N GLY A 83 -37.01 16.94 17.94
CA GLY A 83 -36.61 18.07 18.80
C GLY A 83 -35.37 18.84 18.33
N LEU A 84 -35.07 18.79 17.03
CA LEU A 84 -33.91 19.45 16.44
C LEU A 84 -34.09 20.98 16.34
N ASP A 85 -33.03 21.72 16.65
CA ASP A 85 -32.95 23.17 16.45
C ASP A 85 -32.35 23.48 15.07
N TRP A 86 -33.23 23.62 14.08
CA TRP A 86 -32.85 23.86 12.69
C TRP A 86 -32.06 25.15 12.46
N GLN A 87 -32.30 26.19 13.28
CA GLN A 87 -31.56 27.45 13.15
C GLN A 87 -30.07 27.25 13.48
N LYS A 88 -29.76 26.34 14.40
CA LYS A 88 -28.38 25.95 14.70
C LYS A 88 -27.85 24.95 13.69
N LEU A 89 -28.62 23.92 13.33
CA LEU A 89 -28.18 22.88 12.40
C LEU A 89 -27.82 23.43 11.01
N LEU A 90 -28.57 24.38 10.47
CA LEU A 90 -28.25 24.99 9.16
C LEU A 90 -26.87 25.67 9.14
N LYS A 91 -26.32 26.06 10.30
CA LYS A 91 -24.94 26.59 10.39
C LYS A 91 -23.87 25.51 10.25
N LEU A 92 -24.25 24.24 10.36
CA LEU A 92 -23.39 23.07 10.23
C LEU A 92 -23.56 22.35 8.88
N GLN A 93 -24.34 22.94 7.97
CA GLN A 93 -24.53 22.42 6.62
C GLN A 93 -23.19 22.34 5.88
N SER A 94 -23.00 21.27 5.11
CA SER A 94 -21.85 21.12 4.22
C SER A 94 -21.85 22.19 3.14
N VAL A 95 -20.66 22.49 2.60
CA VAL A 95 -20.48 23.52 1.55
C VAL A 95 -21.31 23.23 0.29
N ASP A 96 -21.61 21.97 0.02
CA ASP A 96 -22.43 21.54 -1.12
C ASP A 96 -23.95 21.62 -0.87
N GLY A 97 -24.37 22.05 0.33
CA GLY A 97 -25.77 22.13 0.73
C GLY A 97 -26.31 20.88 1.44
N SER A 98 -25.51 19.83 1.59
CA SER A 98 -25.93 18.60 2.26
C SER A 98 -25.82 18.68 3.79
N PHE A 99 -26.50 17.77 4.47
CA PHE A 99 -26.17 17.38 5.83
C PHE A 99 -25.33 16.10 5.81
N LEU A 100 -24.02 16.29 6.04
CA LEU A 100 -22.98 15.24 6.04
C LEU A 100 -23.11 14.28 4.85
N PHE A 101 -23.32 14.84 3.65
CA PHE A 101 -23.36 14.09 2.39
C PHE A 101 -24.46 13.04 2.31
N SER A 102 -25.48 13.09 3.18
CA SER A 102 -26.62 12.17 3.13
C SER A 102 -27.82 12.80 2.43
N PRO A 103 -28.30 12.23 1.30
CA PRO A 103 -29.53 12.69 0.66
C PRO A 103 -30.76 12.58 1.56
N ALA A 104 -30.91 11.49 2.33
CA ALA A 104 -32.05 11.32 3.23
C ALA A 104 -32.08 12.38 4.36
N SER A 105 -30.93 12.65 4.99
CA SER A 105 -30.83 13.68 6.03
C SER A 105 -31.11 15.08 5.47
N THR A 106 -30.59 15.35 4.26
CA THR A 106 -30.78 16.63 3.55
C THR A 106 -32.23 16.82 3.09
N ALA A 107 -32.90 15.76 2.64
CA ALA A 107 -34.31 15.78 2.27
C ALA A 107 -35.20 16.06 3.49
N PHE A 108 -34.89 15.44 4.63
CA PHE A 108 -35.57 15.74 5.88
C PHE A 108 -35.36 17.20 6.29
N ALA A 109 -34.12 17.71 6.23
CA ALA A 109 -33.84 19.11 6.51
C ALA A 109 -34.63 20.06 5.58
N LEU A 110 -34.66 19.80 4.27
CA LEU A 110 -35.44 20.56 3.30
C LEU A 110 -36.93 20.60 3.65
N GLN A 111 -37.50 19.48 4.09
CA GLN A 111 -38.90 19.42 4.48
C GLN A 111 -39.20 20.34 5.67
N GLN A 112 -38.27 20.44 6.62
CA GLN A 112 -38.42 21.24 7.84
C GLN A 112 -38.12 22.72 7.65
N THR A 113 -37.17 23.06 6.77
CA THR A 113 -36.60 24.43 6.69
C THR A 113 -36.90 25.15 5.38
N LYS A 114 -37.22 24.42 4.31
CA LYS A 114 -37.29 24.96 2.93
C LYS A 114 -36.00 25.61 2.45
N ASP A 115 -34.85 25.22 3.02
CA ASP A 115 -33.55 25.73 2.66
C ASP A 115 -33.19 25.46 1.19
N GLU A 116 -32.80 26.50 0.45
CA GLU A 116 -32.51 26.40 -0.98
C GLU A 116 -31.24 25.60 -1.28
N ASN A 117 -30.25 25.58 -0.37
CA ASN A 117 -29.02 24.83 -0.59
C ASN A 117 -29.27 23.32 -0.48
N CYS A 118 -30.13 22.90 0.46
CA CYS A 118 -30.62 21.53 0.54
C CYS A 118 -31.31 21.11 -0.78
N LEU A 119 -32.17 21.98 -1.33
CA LEU A 119 -32.84 21.72 -2.60
C LEU A 119 -31.85 21.64 -3.77
N LYS A 120 -30.87 22.56 -3.86
CA LYS A 120 -29.83 22.55 -4.90
C LYS A 120 -29.02 21.26 -4.86
N TYR A 121 -28.61 20.82 -3.67
CA TYR A 121 -27.94 19.55 -3.48
C TYR A 121 -28.78 18.39 -4.02
N LEU A 122 -30.03 18.25 -3.56
CA LEU A 122 -30.89 17.12 -3.96
C LEU A 122 -31.19 17.14 -5.47
N ALA A 123 -31.57 18.30 -6.02
CA ALA A 123 -31.89 18.44 -7.43
C ALA A 123 -30.70 18.11 -8.33
N HIS A 124 -29.49 18.53 -7.95
CA HIS A 124 -28.27 18.19 -8.67
C HIS A 124 -28.04 16.67 -8.74
N HIS A 125 -28.20 15.98 -7.60
CA HIS A 125 -27.92 14.54 -7.52
C HIS A 125 -29.02 13.69 -8.15
N VAL A 126 -30.29 14.04 -7.94
CA VAL A 126 -31.41 13.39 -8.65
C VAL A 126 -31.19 13.50 -10.16
N LYS A 127 -30.81 14.68 -10.68
CA LYS A 127 -30.49 14.84 -12.10
C LYS A 127 -29.30 13.97 -12.53
N LYS A 128 -28.25 13.88 -11.71
CA LYS A 128 -27.06 13.06 -12.00
C LYS A 128 -27.39 11.57 -12.14
N PHE A 129 -28.35 11.08 -11.36
CA PHE A 129 -28.71 9.66 -11.31
C PHE A 129 -30.01 9.32 -12.06
N ASN A 130 -30.62 10.29 -12.74
CA ASN A 130 -31.79 10.10 -13.61
C ASN A 130 -31.34 9.73 -15.04
N GLY A 131 -31.54 8.47 -15.44
CA GLY A 131 -31.53 8.06 -16.85
C GLY A 131 -30.34 7.25 -17.37
N GLU A 132 -29.34 6.92 -16.55
CA GLU A 132 -28.23 6.03 -16.94
C GLU A 132 -28.05 4.91 -15.91
N PRO A 133 -27.87 3.64 -16.32
CA PRO A 133 -27.38 2.62 -15.42
C PRO A 133 -26.05 3.11 -14.83
N ALA A 134 -25.71 2.68 -13.61
CA ALA A 134 -24.54 3.09 -12.83
C ALA A 134 -23.15 2.79 -13.48
N THR A 135 -23.09 2.68 -14.80
CA THR A 135 -21.95 2.28 -15.63
C THR A 135 -21.26 3.42 -16.39
N GLU A 136 -21.77 4.65 -16.41
CA GLU A 136 -21.07 5.81 -17.02
C GLU A 136 -20.70 6.90 -16.00
N VAL A 137 -19.92 6.54 -14.98
CA VAL A 137 -19.31 7.51 -14.03
C VAL A 137 -17.94 8.02 -14.54
N ALA A 138 -17.75 8.09 -15.87
CA ALA A 138 -16.48 8.46 -16.50
C ALA A 138 -16.10 9.96 -16.34
N GLN A 139 -17.01 10.82 -15.89
CA GLN A 139 -16.75 12.26 -15.73
C GLN A 139 -15.91 12.64 -14.49
N ILE A 140 -15.49 11.66 -13.68
CA ILE A 140 -14.62 11.89 -12.52
C ILE A 140 -13.15 12.11 -12.93
N TRP A 141 -12.77 11.78 -14.16
CA TRP A 141 -11.39 11.82 -14.68
C TRP A 141 -11.05 13.04 -15.56
N LEU A 142 -11.96 14.01 -15.72
CA LEU A 142 -11.68 15.24 -16.47
C LEU A 142 -11.53 16.45 -15.53
N PRO A 143 -10.61 17.40 -15.83
CA PRO A 143 -10.46 18.61 -15.02
C PRO A 143 -11.76 19.43 -15.01
N PRO A 144 -12.00 20.23 -13.95
CA PRO A 144 -13.25 20.96 -13.81
C PRO A 144 -13.45 21.90 -15.00
N LEU A 145 -14.50 21.67 -15.78
CA LEU A 145 -14.99 22.66 -16.73
C LEU A 145 -15.36 23.93 -15.95
N ARG A 146 -14.78 25.04 -16.37
CA ARG A 146 -15.01 26.37 -15.79
C ARG A 146 -16.50 26.65 -15.70
N ALA A 147 -16.93 27.12 -14.53
CA ALA A 147 -18.26 27.67 -14.34
C ALA A 147 -18.50 28.79 -15.37
N GLY A 148 -19.38 28.51 -16.33
CA GLY A 148 -19.96 29.48 -17.25
C GLY A 148 -21.37 29.80 -16.80
N ASP A 149 -21.67 31.09 -16.79
CA ASP A 149 -22.83 31.77 -16.24
C ASP A 149 -24.21 31.11 -16.38
N GLY A 150 -24.96 31.19 -15.28
CA GLY A 150 -26.36 31.60 -15.23
C GLY A 150 -27.34 30.95 -16.19
N ASN A 151 -28.13 29.99 -15.68
CA ASN A 151 -29.60 30.04 -15.75
C ASN A 151 -30.20 28.97 -14.82
N ILE A 152 -31.03 29.41 -13.88
CA ILE A 152 -31.86 28.53 -13.05
C ILE A 152 -32.95 27.98 -13.96
N ALA A 153 -32.83 26.70 -14.33
CA ALA A 153 -33.91 26.00 -15.00
C ALA A 153 -35.00 25.67 -13.98
N VAL A 154 -36.19 26.20 -14.20
CA VAL A 154 -37.43 25.78 -13.54
C VAL A 154 -37.65 24.31 -13.87
N LEU A 155 -37.72 23.45 -12.86
CA LEU A 155 -38.02 22.03 -13.01
C LEU A 155 -39.53 21.88 -13.30
N ASP A 156 -39.85 21.34 -14.47
CA ASP A 156 -41.18 20.85 -14.84
C ASP A 156 -41.44 19.53 -14.10
N ASP A 157 -42.64 19.39 -13.53
CA ASP A 157 -43.07 18.39 -12.53
C ASP A 157 -43.26 16.97 -13.13
N SER A 158 -42.83 16.74 -14.38
CA SER A 158 -43.22 15.58 -15.18
C SER A 158 -42.12 14.54 -15.42
N ASN A 159 -40.91 14.69 -14.85
CA ASN A 159 -39.77 13.81 -15.15
C ASN A 159 -38.90 13.39 -13.92
N LEU A 160 -39.53 13.02 -12.81
CA LEU A 160 -38.85 12.48 -11.62
C LEU A 160 -38.76 10.94 -11.66
N ASP A 161 -37.98 10.38 -12.57
CA ASP A 161 -37.34 9.06 -12.39
C ASP A 161 -35.97 9.33 -11.72
N GLY A 162 -35.85 9.17 -10.39
CA GLY A 162 -34.92 10.02 -9.63
C GLY A 162 -34.27 9.40 -8.40
N ASP A 163 -33.56 8.29 -8.56
CA ASP A 163 -32.85 7.64 -7.46
C ASP A 163 -31.63 8.44 -6.99
N VAL A 164 -31.24 8.26 -5.72
CA VAL A 164 -30.02 8.83 -5.13
C VAL A 164 -29.34 7.78 -4.23
N PRO A 165 -28.01 7.77 -4.14
CA PRO A 165 -27.28 6.88 -3.22
C PRO A 165 -27.52 7.29 -1.75
N ASN A 166 -27.13 6.44 -0.80
CA ASN A 166 -27.25 6.76 0.63
C ASN A 166 -26.23 7.81 1.13
N VAL A 167 -25.13 7.99 0.38
CA VAL A 167 -24.07 8.97 0.64
C VAL A 167 -23.51 9.49 -0.69
N TYR A 168 -23.31 10.80 -0.82
CA TYR A 168 -22.66 11.40 -1.99
C TYR A 168 -22.20 12.85 -1.75
N PRO A 169 -21.04 13.29 -2.26
CA PRO A 169 -20.07 12.52 -3.05
C PRO A 169 -19.25 11.53 -2.21
N VAL A 170 -18.51 10.65 -2.89
CA VAL A 170 -17.56 9.69 -2.31
C VAL A 170 -16.21 9.75 -3.06
N ASP A 171 -15.85 10.94 -3.53
CA ASP A 171 -14.80 11.16 -4.52
C ASP A 171 -13.38 10.95 -3.99
N LEU A 172 -13.14 11.19 -2.69
CA LEU A 172 -11.86 10.89 -2.06
C LEU A 172 -11.77 9.41 -1.72
N PHE A 173 -12.82 8.85 -1.10
CA PHE A 173 -12.93 7.44 -0.76
C PHE A 173 -12.69 6.55 -1.98
N GLU A 174 -13.40 6.79 -3.09
CA GLU A 174 -13.33 5.94 -4.28
C GLU A 174 -11.92 5.89 -4.87
N ARG A 175 -11.25 7.05 -4.97
CA ARG A 175 -9.87 7.14 -5.46
C ARG A 175 -8.89 6.42 -4.56
N LEU A 176 -8.95 6.72 -3.26
CA LEU A 176 -8.05 6.15 -2.26
C LEU A 176 -8.12 4.61 -2.27
N TRP A 177 -9.34 4.07 -2.27
CA TRP A 177 -9.54 2.64 -2.25
C TRP A 177 -9.26 1.97 -3.59
N ALA A 178 -9.55 2.61 -4.74
CA ALA A 178 -9.17 2.09 -6.05
C ALA A 178 -7.64 1.95 -6.18
N ILE A 179 -6.89 2.99 -5.79
CA ILE A 179 -5.42 2.96 -5.77
C ILE A 179 -4.91 1.84 -4.85
N ASP A 180 -5.44 1.74 -3.62
CA ASP A 180 -5.04 0.66 -2.70
C ASP A 180 -5.30 -0.73 -3.29
N ARG A 181 -6.36 -0.91 -4.08
CA ARG A 181 -6.68 -2.22 -4.71
C ARG A 181 -5.67 -2.54 -5.78
N LEU A 182 -5.38 -1.60 -6.68
CA LEU A 182 -4.42 -1.79 -7.75
C LEU A 182 -3.01 -2.12 -7.20
N LEU A 183 -2.60 -1.44 -6.12
CA LEU A 183 -1.33 -1.69 -5.44
C LEU A 183 -1.28 -3.09 -4.82
N ARG A 184 -2.29 -3.45 -4.00
CA ARG A 184 -2.31 -4.75 -3.29
C ARG A 184 -2.56 -5.93 -4.22
N LEU A 185 -3.25 -5.73 -5.34
CA LEU A 185 -3.41 -6.72 -6.42
C LEU A 185 -2.15 -6.82 -7.29
N GLY A 186 -1.14 -5.97 -7.07
CA GLY A 186 0.15 -6.06 -7.73
C GLY A 186 0.14 -5.67 -9.21
N ILE A 187 -0.86 -4.89 -9.64
CA ILE A 187 -1.08 -4.46 -11.04
C ILE A 187 -0.97 -2.94 -11.23
N SER A 188 -0.64 -2.19 -10.18
CA SER A 188 -0.51 -0.72 -10.22
C SER A 188 0.45 -0.20 -11.29
N ARG A 189 1.52 -0.94 -11.61
CA ARG A 189 2.54 -0.54 -12.61
C ARG A 189 1.99 -0.29 -14.01
N TYR A 190 0.78 -0.78 -14.31
CA TYR A 190 0.09 -0.53 -15.59
C TYR A 190 -0.70 0.79 -15.61
N PHE A 191 -0.87 1.44 -14.45
CA PHE A 191 -1.79 2.57 -14.24
C PHE A 191 -1.10 3.74 -13.54
N GLN A 192 0.22 3.88 -13.67
CA GLN A 192 0.99 4.87 -12.91
C GLN A 192 0.49 6.30 -13.17
N PHE A 193 0.18 6.62 -14.43
CA PHE A 193 -0.34 7.93 -14.82
C PHE A 193 -1.68 8.24 -14.12
N GLU A 194 -2.63 7.30 -14.18
CA GLU A 194 -3.96 7.46 -13.57
C GLU A 194 -3.89 7.51 -12.03
N ILE A 195 -2.97 6.72 -11.44
CA ILE A 195 -2.71 6.74 -10.00
C ILE A 195 -2.17 8.12 -9.60
N ASP A 196 -1.20 8.66 -10.33
CA ASP A 196 -0.63 9.98 -10.05
C ASP A 196 -1.70 11.07 -10.13
N GLU A 197 -2.58 11.06 -11.15
CA GLU A 197 -3.71 12.00 -11.23
C GLU A 197 -4.67 11.89 -10.04
N CYS A 198 -4.94 10.67 -9.57
CA CYS A 198 -5.78 10.45 -8.40
C CYS A 198 -5.12 10.93 -7.10
N ILE A 199 -3.83 10.65 -6.90
CA ILE A 199 -3.07 11.10 -5.75
C ILE A 199 -2.99 12.64 -5.73
N ASP A 200 -2.77 13.27 -6.88
CA ASP A 200 -2.77 14.73 -7.03
C ASP A 200 -4.14 15.33 -6.67
N TYR A 201 -5.23 14.67 -7.05
CA TYR A 201 -6.58 15.06 -6.65
C TYR A 201 -6.78 14.96 -5.14
N VAL A 202 -6.39 13.83 -4.53
CA VAL A 202 -6.49 13.63 -3.08
C VAL A 202 -5.68 14.69 -2.33
N HIS A 203 -4.44 14.96 -2.75
CA HIS A 203 -3.60 15.97 -2.14
C HIS A 203 -4.21 17.37 -2.20
N ARG A 204 -4.87 17.71 -3.31
CA ARG A 204 -5.55 19.01 -3.48
C ARG A 204 -6.61 19.28 -2.40
N TYR A 205 -7.24 18.23 -1.88
CA TYR A 205 -8.26 18.32 -0.84
C TYR A 205 -7.78 17.85 0.54
N TRP A 206 -6.49 17.52 0.67
CA TRP A 206 -5.89 17.16 1.95
C TRP A 206 -5.86 18.37 2.89
N THR A 207 -6.13 18.16 4.19
CA THR A 207 -6.10 19.22 5.19
C THR A 207 -5.31 18.81 6.43
N ASN A 208 -4.90 19.78 7.25
CA ASN A 208 -4.24 19.54 8.53
C ASN A 208 -5.16 18.95 9.62
N LYS A 209 -6.47 18.85 9.34
CA LYS A 209 -7.46 18.16 10.18
C LYS A 209 -7.79 16.75 9.71
N GLY A 210 -7.30 16.38 8.53
CA GLY A 210 -7.62 15.12 7.85
C GLY A 210 -8.64 15.33 6.75
N ILE A 211 -9.19 14.22 6.29
CA ILE A 211 -10.21 14.17 5.25
C ILE A 211 -11.32 13.20 5.68
N CYS A 212 -12.40 13.17 4.91
CA CYS A 212 -13.35 12.06 4.92
C CYS A 212 -13.58 11.58 3.49
N TRP A 213 -14.58 10.72 3.29
CA TRP A 213 -14.94 10.17 1.99
C TRP A 213 -15.22 11.21 0.89
N ALA A 214 -15.52 12.46 1.26
CA ALA A 214 -15.89 13.55 0.37
C ALA A 214 -14.96 14.76 0.50
N ARG A 215 -14.70 15.45 -0.62
CA ARG A 215 -13.93 16.71 -0.62
C ARG A 215 -14.63 17.83 0.16
N ASN A 216 -13.83 18.81 0.62
CA ASN A 216 -14.30 20.04 1.28
C ASN A 216 -15.17 19.83 2.53
N SER A 217 -14.99 18.69 3.20
CA SER A 217 -15.72 18.39 4.42
C SER A 217 -15.13 19.10 5.64
N GLN A 218 -16.00 19.60 6.51
CA GLN A 218 -15.63 20.04 7.86
C GLN A 218 -15.61 18.88 8.86
N PHE A 219 -16.08 17.70 8.45
CA PHE A 219 -16.05 16.46 9.20
C PHE A 219 -14.95 15.55 8.64
N GLN A 220 -14.20 14.87 9.51
CA GLN A 220 -13.13 13.96 9.12
C GLN A 220 -13.32 12.61 9.79
N ASP A 221 -12.84 11.56 9.13
CA ASP A 221 -12.79 10.21 9.69
C ASP A 221 -11.37 9.63 9.60
N ILE A 222 -11.06 8.72 10.50
CA ILE A 222 -9.72 8.16 10.62
C ILE A 222 -9.38 7.21 9.46
N ASP A 223 -10.39 6.60 8.83
CA ASP A 223 -10.19 5.56 7.82
C ASP A 223 -9.66 6.19 6.52
N ASP A 224 -10.39 7.17 5.99
CA ASP A 224 -9.99 7.94 4.81
C ASP A 224 -8.73 8.78 5.10
N THR A 225 -8.60 9.35 6.31
CA THR A 225 -7.40 10.09 6.71
C THR A 225 -6.17 9.19 6.75
N ALA A 226 -6.26 7.99 7.32
CA ALA A 226 -5.15 7.05 7.38
C ALA A 226 -4.76 6.53 5.99
N MET A 227 -5.75 6.19 5.16
CA MET A 227 -5.57 5.77 3.78
C MET A 227 -4.87 6.88 2.96
N GLY A 228 -5.40 8.10 3.03
CA GLY A 228 -4.84 9.27 2.35
C GLY A 228 -3.44 9.60 2.81
N PHE A 229 -3.19 9.64 4.13
CA PHE A 229 -1.87 9.87 4.68
C PHE A 229 -0.83 8.88 4.14
N ARG A 230 -1.15 7.59 4.19
CA ARG A 230 -0.26 6.53 3.74
C ARG A 230 0.04 6.64 2.25
N LEU A 231 -1.01 6.75 1.41
CA LEU A 231 -0.85 6.80 -0.04
C LEU A 231 -0.12 8.07 -0.48
N LEU A 232 -0.43 9.24 0.11
CA LEU A 232 0.27 10.49 -0.16
C LEU A 232 1.77 10.37 0.17
N ARG A 233 2.11 9.85 1.35
CA ARG A 233 3.52 9.65 1.73
C ARG A 233 4.25 8.68 0.80
N LEU A 234 3.62 7.57 0.44
CA LEU A 234 4.22 6.58 -0.47
C LEU A 234 4.49 7.16 -1.86
N HIS A 235 3.70 8.14 -2.30
CA HIS A 235 3.89 8.87 -3.56
C HIS A 235 4.67 10.19 -3.38
N GLY A 236 5.42 10.32 -2.27
CA GLY A 236 6.37 11.42 -2.05
C GLY A 236 5.77 12.77 -1.68
N TYR A 237 4.51 12.82 -1.23
CA TYR A 237 3.91 14.03 -0.68
C TYR A 237 4.27 14.24 0.79
N GLU A 238 4.57 15.49 1.15
CA GLU A 238 4.82 15.89 2.53
C GLU A 238 3.51 16.11 3.29
N VAL A 239 3.05 15.07 3.99
CA VAL A 239 1.89 15.15 4.90
C VAL A 239 2.29 14.84 6.36
N SER A 240 1.82 15.69 7.27
CA SER A 240 2.13 15.59 8.71
C SER A 240 1.29 14.52 9.40
N ALA A 241 1.94 13.73 10.27
CA ALA A 241 1.27 12.76 11.13
C ALA A 241 0.46 13.44 12.26
N ASP A 242 0.64 14.75 12.47
CA ASP A 242 -0.15 15.53 13.43
C ASP A 242 -1.65 15.50 13.12
N VAL A 243 -2.02 15.15 11.88
CA VAL A 243 -3.41 14.93 11.46
C VAL A 243 -4.13 13.92 12.35
N PHE A 244 -3.42 12.93 12.91
CA PHE A 244 -4.01 11.90 13.76
C PHE A 244 -4.30 12.38 15.19
N LYS A 245 -3.72 13.50 15.63
CA LYS A 245 -3.97 14.05 16.98
C LYS A 245 -5.44 14.44 17.20
N HIS A 246 -6.18 14.72 16.13
CA HIS A 246 -7.61 15.04 16.23
C HIS A 246 -8.46 13.82 16.57
N PHE A 247 -7.96 12.62 16.28
CA PHE A 247 -8.66 11.34 16.51
C PHE A 247 -8.21 10.65 17.80
N GLU A 248 -7.22 11.20 18.50
CA GLU A 248 -6.66 10.65 19.74
C GLU A 248 -7.37 11.27 20.95
N ASN A 249 -7.75 10.42 21.90
CA ASN A 249 -8.27 10.86 23.18
C ASN A 249 -7.90 9.84 24.27
N GLY A 250 -7.02 10.25 25.19
CA GLY A 250 -6.65 9.43 26.36
C GLY A 250 -5.74 8.24 26.03
N GLY A 251 -4.96 8.32 24.96
CA GLY A 251 -4.09 7.27 24.44
C GLY A 251 -4.76 6.31 23.46
N GLU A 252 -6.06 6.50 23.18
CA GLU A 252 -6.84 5.69 22.26
C GLU A 252 -7.22 6.48 20.99
N PHE A 253 -7.38 5.77 19.87
CA PHE A 253 -7.81 6.36 18.59
C PHE A 253 -9.25 5.95 18.27
N PHE A 254 -9.98 6.84 17.63
CA PHE A 254 -11.40 6.67 17.29
C PHE A 254 -11.68 7.02 15.83
N CYS A 255 -12.71 6.41 15.24
CA CYS A 255 -13.11 6.64 13.85
C CYS A 255 -13.53 8.09 13.59
N PHE A 256 -14.15 8.74 14.56
CA PHE A 256 -14.62 10.12 14.46
C PHE A 256 -14.24 10.92 15.70
N VAL A 257 -13.92 12.20 15.49
CA VAL A 257 -13.55 13.13 16.57
C VAL A 257 -14.69 13.24 17.60
N GLY A 258 -14.35 13.05 18.88
CA GLY A 258 -15.29 13.17 20.00
C GLY A 258 -16.32 12.04 20.10
N GLN A 259 -16.12 10.93 19.38
CA GLN A 259 -16.97 9.74 19.44
C GLN A 259 -16.16 8.52 19.88
N SER A 260 -16.85 7.43 20.23
CA SER A 260 -16.22 6.19 20.73
C SER A 260 -16.26 5.04 19.72
N ASP A 261 -16.46 5.33 18.43
CA ASP A 261 -16.54 4.31 17.39
C ASP A 261 -15.14 3.83 16.99
N GLN A 262 -14.94 2.51 16.89
CA GLN A 262 -13.65 1.87 16.54
C GLN A 262 -13.89 0.74 15.56
N ALA A 263 -14.28 1.07 14.33
CA ALA A 263 -14.41 0.10 13.25
C ALA A 263 -13.06 -0.59 12.96
N VAL A 264 -13.07 -1.92 12.82
CA VAL A 264 -11.89 -2.74 12.55
C VAL A 264 -11.13 -2.26 11.32
N THR A 265 -11.83 -1.87 10.25
CA THR A 265 -11.22 -1.37 9.01
C THR A 265 -10.47 -0.06 9.22
N GLY A 266 -11.08 0.89 9.94
CA GLY A 266 -10.46 2.18 10.25
C GLY A 266 -9.20 2.02 11.10
N ILE A 267 -9.23 1.16 12.12
CA ILE A 267 -8.06 0.89 12.97
C ILE A 267 -6.98 0.10 12.20
N TYR A 268 -7.36 -0.85 11.34
CA TYR A 268 -6.42 -1.56 10.47
C TYR A 268 -5.72 -0.60 9.49
N ASN A 269 -6.43 0.34 8.90
CA ASN A 269 -5.84 1.34 8.01
C ASN A 269 -4.97 2.34 8.77
N LEU A 270 -5.34 2.73 10.00
CA LEU A 270 -4.47 3.49 10.89
C LEU A 270 -3.18 2.73 11.19
N TYR A 271 -3.24 1.42 11.45
CA TYR A 271 -2.07 0.58 11.69
C TYR A 271 -1.15 0.49 10.46
N ARG A 272 -1.70 0.36 9.25
CA ARG A 272 -0.90 0.43 8.01
C ARG A 272 -0.29 1.81 7.81
N ALA A 273 -1.02 2.87 8.14
CA ALA A 273 -0.55 4.25 8.04
C ALA A 273 0.53 4.55 9.06
N SER A 274 0.44 4.01 10.28
CA SER A 274 1.45 4.20 11.32
C SER A 274 2.79 3.66 10.85
N GLN A 275 2.85 2.53 10.15
CA GLN A 275 4.12 1.99 9.62
C GLN A 275 4.84 2.93 8.64
N VAL A 276 4.11 3.81 7.96
CA VAL A 276 4.65 4.86 7.06
C VAL A 276 4.81 6.21 7.79
N GLY A 277 4.07 6.42 8.87
CA GLY A 277 3.99 7.65 9.66
C GLY A 277 4.99 7.73 10.81
N TYR A 278 4.91 6.71 11.66
CA TYR A 278 5.76 6.36 12.79
C TYR A 278 6.52 5.10 12.41
N THR A 279 7.79 5.28 12.13
CA THR A 279 8.71 4.23 11.73
C THR A 279 9.04 3.26 12.87
N LEU A 280 8.06 2.77 13.66
CA LEU A 280 8.24 1.76 14.70
C LEU A 280 7.21 0.61 14.65
N ASP A 281 7.71 -0.59 15.01
CA ASP A 281 7.18 -1.96 15.06
C ASP A 281 6.76 -2.58 13.71
N VAL A 282 7.69 -3.34 13.11
CA VAL A 282 7.64 -3.96 11.77
C VAL A 282 6.42 -4.87 11.53
N PRO A 283 5.71 -4.67 10.40
CA PRO A 283 5.59 -5.72 9.37
C PRO A 283 5.81 -5.24 7.92
N TRP A 284 5.69 -3.95 7.57
CA TRP A 284 5.75 -3.53 6.15
C TRP A 284 7.15 -3.69 5.52
N TYR A 285 8.23 -3.47 6.29
CA TYR A 285 9.61 -3.65 5.80
C TYR A 285 9.98 -5.11 5.48
N ALA A 286 9.16 -6.06 5.92
CA ALA A 286 9.31 -7.48 5.60
C ALA A 286 8.25 -7.96 4.58
N SER A 287 7.40 -7.06 4.07
CA SER A 287 6.40 -7.38 3.05
C SER A 287 7.04 -7.39 1.67
N LEU A 288 7.27 -8.59 1.13
CA LEU A 288 7.70 -8.73 -0.27
C LEU A 288 6.49 -8.50 -1.19
N PRO A 289 6.58 -7.65 -2.23
CA PRO A 289 5.46 -7.28 -3.09
C PRO A 289 4.64 -8.46 -3.60
N ARG A 290 5.30 -9.53 -4.08
CA ARG A 290 4.59 -10.72 -4.58
C ARG A 290 3.97 -11.58 -3.49
N LEU A 291 4.47 -11.53 -2.26
CA LEU A 291 3.89 -12.25 -1.13
C LEU A 291 2.57 -11.59 -0.70
N GLU A 292 2.58 -10.27 -0.51
CA GLU A 292 1.37 -9.50 -0.20
C GLU A 292 0.31 -9.67 -1.30
N THR A 293 0.73 -9.53 -2.56
CA THR A 293 -0.15 -9.75 -3.72
C THR A 293 -0.76 -11.14 -3.70
N ARG A 294 0.03 -12.18 -3.41
CA ARG A 294 -0.46 -13.57 -3.42
C ARG A 294 -1.57 -13.80 -2.42
N PHE A 295 -1.43 -13.28 -1.20
CA PHE A 295 -2.47 -13.40 -0.18
C PHE A 295 -3.69 -12.54 -0.53
N PHE A 296 -3.48 -11.32 -1.04
CA PHE A 296 -4.59 -10.44 -1.34
C PHE A 296 -5.46 -10.93 -2.51
N LEU A 297 -4.89 -11.65 -3.48
CA LEU A 297 -5.65 -12.34 -4.54
C LEU A 297 -6.69 -13.35 -4.01
N GLU A 298 -6.51 -13.89 -2.80
CA GLU A 298 -7.47 -14.80 -2.15
C GLU A 298 -8.48 -14.06 -1.27
N GLN A 299 -8.15 -12.85 -0.84
CA GLN A 299 -8.96 -12.06 0.09
C GLN A 299 -9.87 -11.05 -0.60
N TYR A 300 -9.49 -10.58 -1.78
CA TYR A 300 -10.26 -9.59 -2.53
C TYR A 300 -11.54 -10.22 -3.10
N GLY A 301 -12.70 -9.74 -2.63
CA GLY A 301 -14.01 -10.31 -2.96
C GLY A 301 -14.55 -9.93 -4.34
N GLY A 302 -13.83 -9.16 -5.16
CA GLY A 302 -14.31 -8.77 -6.48
C GLY A 302 -15.59 -7.94 -6.39
N ASP A 303 -16.60 -8.25 -7.20
CA ASP A 303 -17.90 -7.59 -7.18
C ASP A 303 -18.86 -8.10 -6.09
N ASP A 304 -18.50 -9.17 -5.37
CA ASP A 304 -19.32 -9.72 -4.29
C ASP A 304 -19.28 -8.86 -3.02
N ASP A 305 -18.21 -8.10 -2.81
CA ASP A 305 -18.05 -7.20 -1.65
C ASP A 305 -19.16 -6.15 -1.57
N VAL A 306 -19.80 -6.06 -0.41
CA VAL A 306 -20.89 -5.13 -0.11
C VAL A 306 -20.44 -4.16 1.00
N TRP A 307 -20.75 -2.88 0.81
CA TRP A 307 -20.51 -1.84 1.80
C TRP A 307 -21.78 -1.55 2.60
N ILE A 308 -21.61 -1.32 3.90
CA ILE A 308 -22.71 -1.03 4.83
C ILE A 308 -22.75 0.47 5.10
N GLY A 309 -23.76 1.15 4.55
CA GLY A 309 -24.11 2.54 4.89
C GLY A 309 -25.47 2.57 5.60
N LYS A 310 -26.32 3.58 5.33
CA LYS A 310 -27.76 3.50 5.72
C LYS A 310 -28.48 2.34 5.06
N THR A 311 -28.01 2.00 3.86
CA THR A 311 -28.40 0.84 3.07
C THR A 311 -27.14 0.11 2.64
N LEU A 312 -27.28 -1.13 2.20
CA LEU A 312 -26.21 -1.82 1.48
C LEU A 312 -25.95 -1.10 0.16
N TYR A 313 -24.68 -0.99 -0.23
CA TYR A 313 -24.27 -0.40 -1.50
C TYR A 313 -23.00 -1.07 -2.05
N ARG A 314 -22.70 -0.84 -3.33
CA ARG A 314 -21.51 -1.34 -4.02
C ARG A 314 -20.69 -0.20 -4.58
N MET A 315 -19.38 -0.39 -4.64
CA MET A 315 -18.41 0.58 -5.15
C MET A 315 -17.69 -0.01 -6.36
N LEU A 316 -18.27 0.15 -7.55
CA LEU A 316 -17.86 -0.59 -8.76
C LEU A 316 -16.40 -0.31 -9.19
N TYR A 317 -15.87 0.88 -8.90
CA TYR A 317 -14.47 1.22 -9.20
C TYR A 317 -13.48 0.79 -8.10
N VAL A 318 -13.99 0.24 -7.00
CA VAL A 318 -13.19 -0.33 -5.90
C VAL A 318 -13.28 -1.87 -5.89
N ASN A 319 -14.47 -2.40 -6.15
CA ASN A 319 -14.86 -3.80 -6.03
C ASN A 319 -15.41 -4.28 -7.38
N ASN A 320 -14.57 -4.95 -8.17
CA ASN A 320 -14.97 -5.52 -9.46
C ASN A 320 -14.11 -6.72 -9.85
N ASN A 321 -14.69 -7.62 -10.64
CA ASN A 321 -14.02 -8.82 -11.13
C ASN A 321 -12.95 -8.53 -12.18
N THR A 322 -13.06 -7.42 -12.92
CA THR A 322 -12.05 -7.01 -13.92
C THR A 322 -10.67 -6.85 -13.28
N TYR A 323 -10.57 -6.19 -12.12
CA TYR A 323 -9.33 -6.05 -11.37
C TYR A 323 -8.78 -7.42 -10.94
N LEU A 324 -9.63 -8.28 -10.42
CA LEU A 324 -9.23 -9.61 -9.92
C LEU A 324 -8.75 -10.52 -11.06
N GLU A 325 -9.44 -10.52 -12.20
CA GLU A 325 -9.07 -11.30 -13.39
C GLU A 325 -7.74 -10.85 -13.96
N LEU A 326 -7.55 -9.54 -14.13
CA LEU A 326 -6.28 -8.98 -14.59
C LEU A 326 -5.13 -9.32 -13.63
N ALA A 327 -5.36 -9.19 -12.33
CA ALA A 327 -4.35 -9.50 -11.31
C ALA A 327 -3.96 -10.98 -11.29
N LYS A 328 -4.93 -11.90 -11.42
CA LYS A 328 -4.65 -13.34 -11.53
C LYS A 328 -3.84 -13.65 -12.79
N LEU A 329 -4.21 -13.06 -13.93
CA LEU A 329 -3.51 -13.26 -15.19
C LEU A 329 -2.06 -12.73 -15.11
N ASP A 330 -1.89 -11.50 -14.62
CA ASP A 330 -0.58 -10.88 -14.44
C ASP A 330 0.33 -11.69 -13.51
N TYR A 331 -0.21 -12.11 -12.36
CA TYR A 331 0.53 -12.90 -11.38
C TYR A 331 0.98 -14.24 -11.97
N ASN A 332 0.09 -14.95 -12.68
CA ASN A 332 0.40 -16.22 -13.30
C ASN A 332 1.43 -16.08 -14.43
N ASN A 333 1.37 -15.01 -15.23
CA ASN A 333 2.34 -14.72 -16.27
C ASN A 333 3.74 -14.47 -15.68
N CYS A 334 3.83 -13.62 -14.65
CA CYS A 334 5.08 -13.39 -13.93
C CYS A 334 5.62 -14.70 -13.33
N GLN A 335 4.76 -15.47 -12.65
CA GLN A 335 5.16 -16.72 -12.01
C GLN A 335 5.65 -17.77 -13.02
N ALA A 336 5.03 -17.87 -14.20
CA ALA A 336 5.46 -18.79 -15.25
C ALA A 336 6.87 -18.44 -15.76
N LEU A 337 7.15 -17.15 -15.95
CA LEU A 337 8.51 -16.67 -16.27
C LEU A 337 9.49 -17.02 -15.15
N HIS A 338 9.14 -16.75 -13.89
CA HIS A 338 10.02 -17.03 -12.75
C HIS A 338 10.32 -18.53 -12.62
N GLN A 339 9.36 -19.40 -12.92
CA GLN A 339 9.60 -20.85 -12.97
C GLN A 339 10.58 -21.25 -14.08
N HIS A 340 10.52 -20.59 -15.24
CA HIS A 340 11.47 -20.82 -16.33
C HIS A 340 12.89 -20.35 -15.95
N GLU A 341 12.99 -19.16 -15.38
CA GLU A 341 14.24 -18.61 -14.86
C GLU A 341 14.84 -19.48 -13.75
N TRP A 342 14.02 -19.98 -12.82
CA TRP A 342 14.47 -20.88 -11.78
C TRP A 342 15.16 -22.12 -12.35
N LYS A 343 14.62 -22.72 -13.43
CA LYS A 343 15.28 -23.84 -14.13
C LYS A 343 16.65 -23.43 -14.68
N SER A 344 16.76 -22.21 -15.22
CA SER A 344 18.03 -21.66 -15.71
C SER A 344 19.04 -21.43 -14.58
N VAL A 345 18.59 -20.92 -13.43
CA VAL A 345 19.42 -20.73 -12.22
C VAL A 345 19.91 -22.08 -11.68
N GLN A 346 19.05 -23.10 -11.60
CA GLN A 346 19.45 -24.46 -11.21
C GLN A 346 20.47 -25.06 -12.18
N LYS A 347 20.29 -24.85 -13.51
CA LYS A 347 21.25 -25.30 -14.53
C LYS A 347 22.60 -24.60 -14.35
N TRP A 348 22.61 -23.30 -14.13
CA TRP A 348 23.82 -22.53 -13.82
C TRP A 348 24.53 -23.07 -12.57
N TYR A 349 23.80 -23.25 -11.47
CA TYR A 349 24.32 -23.80 -10.20
C TYR A 349 25.05 -25.14 -10.40
N ARG A 350 24.45 -26.07 -11.15
CA ARG A 350 25.04 -27.39 -11.46
C ARG A 350 26.25 -27.29 -12.38
N ASN A 351 26.14 -26.51 -13.46
CA ASN A 351 27.20 -26.35 -14.46
C ASN A 351 28.45 -25.71 -13.86
N CYS A 352 28.27 -24.67 -13.04
CA CYS A 352 29.35 -23.98 -12.34
C CYS A 352 29.87 -24.77 -11.14
N GLY A 353 29.20 -25.86 -10.72
CA GLY A 353 29.62 -26.65 -9.56
C GLY A 353 29.54 -25.87 -8.25
N VAL A 354 28.63 -24.91 -8.13
CA VAL A 354 28.54 -24.01 -6.96
C VAL A 354 28.31 -24.82 -5.66
N GLY A 355 27.51 -25.90 -5.75
CA GLY A 355 27.28 -26.81 -4.62
C GLY A 355 28.53 -27.53 -4.11
N GLU A 356 29.54 -27.73 -4.96
CA GLU A 356 30.82 -28.35 -4.58
C GLU A 356 31.60 -27.46 -3.59
N PHE A 357 31.31 -26.15 -3.56
CA PHE A 357 31.88 -25.20 -2.62
C PHE A 357 31.11 -25.09 -1.30
N GLY A 358 29.96 -25.77 -1.18
CA GLY A 358 29.23 -25.91 0.08
C GLY A 358 27.89 -25.18 0.17
N LEU A 359 27.44 -24.49 -0.89
CA LEU A 359 26.13 -23.86 -0.96
C LEU A 359 25.02 -24.91 -1.17
N SER A 360 23.96 -24.85 -0.37
CA SER A 360 22.82 -25.76 -0.46
C SER A 360 21.83 -25.36 -1.57
N GLU A 361 21.04 -26.31 -2.08
CA GLU A 361 19.92 -26.00 -2.98
C GLU A 361 18.84 -25.14 -2.29
N ARG A 362 18.72 -25.22 -0.96
CA ARG A 362 17.81 -24.38 -0.17
C ARG A 362 18.25 -22.91 -0.20
N SER A 363 19.54 -22.64 0.02
CA SER A 363 20.11 -21.29 -0.09
C SER A 363 19.95 -20.72 -1.50
N LEU A 364 20.18 -21.56 -2.52
CA LEU A 364 19.96 -21.20 -3.92
C LEU A 364 18.51 -20.77 -4.18
N LEU A 365 17.54 -21.56 -3.70
CA LEU A 365 16.12 -21.24 -3.84
C LEU A 365 15.76 -19.96 -3.08
N GLN A 366 16.27 -19.78 -1.86
CA GLN A 366 16.00 -18.59 -1.06
C GLN A 366 16.52 -17.32 -1.72
N ALA A 367 17.75 -17.34 -2.27
CA ALA A 367 18.32 -16.21 -2.99
C ALA A 367 17.48 -15.83 -4.22
N TYR A 368 17.05 -16.82 -5.01
CA TYR A 368 16.19 -16.56 -6.16
C TYR A 368 14.79 -16.10 -5.75
N TYR A 369 14.19 -16.72 -4.73
CA TYR A 369 12.87 -16.37 -4.22
C TYR A 369 12.80 -14.91 -3.73
N ILE A 370 13.79 -14.46 -2.96
CA ILE A 370 13.83 -13.07 -2.46
C ILE A 370 13.94 -12.09 -3.63
N ALA A 371 14.81 -12.35 -4.60
CA ALA A 371 14.94 -11.52 -5.79
C ALA A 371 13.64 -11.47 -6.61
N ALA A 372 13.02 -12.62 -6.88
CA ALA A 372 11.79 -12.73 -7.67
C ALA A 372 10.56 -12.16 -6.98
N ALA A 373 10.49 -12.25 -5.65
CA ALA A 373 9.38 -11.70 -4.89
C ALA A 373 9.46 -10.17 -4.73
N SER A 374 10.67 -9.59 -4.91
CA SER A 374 10.95 -8.16 -4.81
C SER A 374 10.89 -7.46 -6.16
N ILE A 375 11.59 -7.99 -7.18
CA ILE A 375 11.65 -7.47 -8.56
C ILE A 375 10.98 -8.51 -9.45
N PHE A 376 9.67 -8.41 -9.60
CA PHE A 376 8.85 -9.46 -10.20
C PHE A 376 8.54 -9.22 -11.67
N GLU A 377 8.73 -7.98 -12.13
CA GLU A 377 8.38 -7.54 -13.47
C GLU A 377 9.14 -8.35 -14.53
N PRO A 378 8.47 -8.78 -15.62
CA PRO A 378 9.09 -9.56 -16.69
C PRO A 378 10.30 -8.87 -17.33
N GLU A 379 10.18 -7.57 -17.58
CA GLU A 379 11.21 -6.72 -18.18
C GLU A 379 12.45 -6.56 -17.31
N LYS A 380 12.34 -6.80 -16.00
CA LYS A 380 13.45 -6.69 -15.02
C LYS A 380 14.14 -8.03 -14.72
N SER A 381 14.18 -8.93 -15.71
CA SER A 381 14.80 -10.26 -15.58
C SER A 381 16.31 -10.19 -15.34
N GLY A 382 16.99 -9.23 -15.98
CA GLY A 382 18.42 -9.01 -15.82
C GLY A 382 18.80 -8.71 -14.37
N GLU A 383 18.12 -7.74 -13.75
CA GLU A 383 18.32 -7.32 -12.37
C GLU A 383 18.03 -8.45 -11.38
N ARG A 384 16.91 -9.15 -11.57
CA ARG A 384 16.51 -10.27 -10.71
C ARG A 384 17.52 -11.42 -10.75
N LEU A 385 17.98 -11.80 -11.94
CA LEU A 385 18.97 -12.88 -12.11
C LEU A 385 20.35 -12.46 -11.61
N ALA A 386 20.75 -11.20 -11.82
CA ALA A 386 22.01 -10.66 -11.32
C ALA A 386 22.02 -10.64 -9.78
N TRP A 387 20.94 -10.16 -9.15
CA TRP A 387 20.78 -10.20 -7.70
C TRP A 387 20.89 -11.63 -7.16
N ALA A 388 20.09 -12.58 -7.69
CA ALA A 388 20.10 -13.95 -7.21
C ALA A 388 21.49 -14.61 -7.32
N LYS A 389 22.18 -14.44 -8.46
CA LYS A 389 23.53 -15.00 -8.67
C LYS A 389 24.57 -14.33 -7.78
N THR A 390 24.51 -13.01 -7.60
CA THR A 390 25.40 -12.27 -6.68
C THR A 390 25.21 -12.73 -5.25
N ALA A 391 23.96 -12.90 -4.78
CA ALA A 391 23.67 -13.40 -3.44
C ALA A 391 24.25 -14.80 -3.21
N VAL A 392 24.04 -15.69 -4.18
CA VAL A 392 24.60 -17.04 -4.16
C VAL A 392 26.12 -17.02 -4.09
N LEU A 393 26.78 -16.20 -4.89
CA LEU A 393 28.24 -16.13 -4.94
C LEU A 393 28.82 -15.54 -3.66
N VAL A 394 28.24 -14.46 -3.12
CA VAL A 394 28.64 -13.89 -1.81
C VAL A 394 28.53 -14.96 -0.72
N GLU A 395 27.40 -15.63 -0.58
CA GLU A 395 27.20 -16.69 0.43
C GLU A 395 28.18 -17.86 0.22
N THR A 396 28.39 -18.28 -1.03
CA THR A 396 29.33 -19.36 -1.36
C THR A 396 30.75 -18.98 -0.95
N ILE A 397 31.19 -17.76 -1.29
CA ILE A 397 32.53 -17.27 -0.99
C ILE A 397 32.73 -17.16 0.53
N VAL A 398 31.82 -16.50 1.25
CA VAL A 398 31.94 -16.35 2.70
C VAL A 398 31.95 -17.72 3.38
N SER A 399 30.96 -18.57 3.09
CA SER A 399 30.81 -19.87 3.75
C SER A 399 31.95 -20.85 3.42
N HIS A 400 32.48 -20.83 2.20
CA HIS A 400 33.61 -21.69 1.81
C HIS A 400 34.86 -21.36 2.62
N PHE A 401 35.13 -20.07 2.84
CA PHE A 401 36.30 -19.61 3.55
C PHE A 401 36.18 -19.75 5.07
N ASP A 402 34.98 -19.59 5.61
CA ASP A 402 34.70 -19.81 7.03
C ASP A 402 34.83 -21.30 7.40
N ARG A 403 34.28 -22.20 6.57
CA ARG A 403 34.37 -23.66 6.81
C ARG A 403 35.80 -24.19 6.78
N GLN A 404 36.64 -23.64 5.89
CA GLN A 404 38.03 -24.08 5.74
C GLN A 404 39.00 -23.41 6.73
N GLN A 405 38.53 -22.49 7.58
CA GLN A 405 39.38 -21.69 8.49
C GLN A 405 40.65 -21.16 7.81
N LEU A 406 40.49 -20.65 6.58
CA LEU A 406 41.64 -20.31 5.73
C LEU A 406 42.45 -19.15 6.33
N SER A 407 43.78 -19.29 6.33
CA SER A 407 44.68 -18.24 6.79
C SER A 407 44.50 -16.95 5.99
N ARG A 408 44.84 -15.80 6.60
CA ARG A 408 44.83 -14.48 5.94
C ARG A 408 45.60 -14.47 4.62
N GLU A 409 46.68 -15.26 4.53
CA GLU A 409 47.48 -15.40 3.32
C GLU A 409 46.71 -16.08 2.18
N ARG A 410 45.91 -17.11 2.48
CA ARG A 410 45.08 -17.79 1.48
C ARG A 410 43.90 -16.92 1.02
N LYS A 411 43.34 -16.10 1.92
CA LYS A 411 42.35 -15.08 1.55
C LYS A 411 42.96 -14.05 0.59
N ARG A 412 44.13 -13.49 0.90
CA ARG A 412 44.89 -12.59 0.00
C ARG A 412 45.27 -13.25 -1.32
N ALA A 413 45.63 -14.54 -1.31
CA ALA A 413 45.92 -15.28 -2.53
C ALA A 413 44.69 -15.38 -3.46
N PHE A 414 43.49 -15.59 -2.91
CA PHE A 414 42.24 -15.58 -3.68
C PHE A 414 41.94 -14.21 -4.29
N VAL A 415 42.09 -13.13 -3.52
CA VAL A 415 41.91 -11.76 -4.04
C VAL A 415 42.90 -11.49 -5.17
N ASN A 416 44.16 -11.88 -5.01
CA ASN A 416 45.18 -11.74 -6.05
C ASN A 416 44.88 -12.60 -7.30
N GLU A 417 44.41 -13.84 -7.13
CA GLU A 417 43.97 -14.70 -8.24
C GLU A 417 42.83 -14.06 -9.01
N PHE A 418 41.84 -13.48 -8.30
CA PHE A 418 40.76 -12.73 -8.95
C PHE A 418 41.32 -11.56 -9.74
N ARG A 419 42.11 -10.65 -9.13
CA ARG A 419 42.67 -9.44 -9.79
C ARG A 419 43.41 -9.74 -11.10
N HIS A 420 44.19 -10.81 -11.13
CA HIS A 420 44.98 -11.20 -12.30
C HIS A 420 44.25 -12.18 -13.24
N GLY A 421 43.09 -12.71 -12.83
CA GLY A 421 42.32 -13.70 -13.59
C GLY A 421 41.68 -13.16 -14.87
N SER A 422 41.50 -11.85 -14.99
CA SER A 422 40.97 -11.19 -16.20
C SER A 422 41.84 -11.39 -17.44
N SER A 423 43.17 -11.59 -17.30
CA SER A 423 44.04 -11.88 -18.46
C SER A 423 43.92 -13.32 -18.97
N ILE A 424 43.56 -14.26 -18.09
CA ILE A 424 43.50 -15.71 -18.39
C ILE A 424 42.31 -16.04 -19.31
N VAL A 425 41.21 -15.29 -19.22
CA VAL A 425 40.01 -15.53 -20.04
C VAL A 425 40.18 -15.04 -21.49
N ARG A 426 41.03 -14.04 -21.75
CA ARG A 426 41.28 -13.51 -23.10
C ARG A 426 42.06 -14.46 -24.02
N ASP A 427 42.86 -15.36 -23.46
CA ASP A 427 43.61 -16.37 -24.23
C ASP A 427 42.76 -17.60 -24.62
N ALA A 428 41.51 -17.70 -24.13
CA ALA A 428 40.67 -18.89 -24.26
C ALA A 428 39.98 -19.07 -25.64
N ASN A 429 40.31 -18.26 -26.65
CA ASN A 429 39.90 -18.52 -28.03
C ASN A 429 40.69 -19.65 -28.72
N GLY A 430 41.56 -20.37 -28.00
CA GLY A 430 42.33 -21.47 -28.57
C GLY A 430 42.89 -22.46 -27.56
N GLY A 431 42.04 -23.19 -26.81
CA GLY A 431 42.55 -24.34 -26.05
C GLY A 431 41.58 -24.95 -25.05
N ARG A 432 41.09 -26.17 -25.34
CA ARG A 432 40.37 -27.03 -24.40
C ARG A 432 41.32 -27.49 -23.29
N TYR A 433 41.47 -26.71 -22.23
CA TYR A 433 41.89 -27.24 -20.93
C TYR A 433 40.66 -27.46 -20.07
N LYS A 434 40.49 -28.70 -19.60
CA LYS A 434 39.54 -29.07 -18.54
C LYS A 434 39.86 -28.22 -17.31
N THR A 435 39.18 -27.09 -17.15
CA THR A 435 39.37 -26.21 -16.01
C THR A 435 38.87 -26.93 -14.76
N ARG A 436 39.78 -27.21 -13.83
CA ARG A 436 39.42 -27.45 -12.44
C ARG A 436 38.57 -26.24 -12.04
N LYS A 437 37.28 -26.42 -11.76
CA LYS A 437 36.36 -25.32 -11.41
C LYS A 437 36.90 -24.66 -10.15
N SER A 438 37.67 -23.56 -10.28
CA SER A 438 38.04 -22.74 -9.13
C SER A 438 36.89 -21.78 -8.85
N LEU A 439 36.70 -21.42 -7.58
CA LEU A 439 35.65 -20.48 -7.19
C LEU A 439 35.87 -19.08 -7.84
N VAL A 440 37.14 -18.68 -8.04
CA VAL A 440 37.50 -17.49 -8.82
C VAL A 440 37.01 -17.61 -10.27
N GLY A 441 37.23 -18.75 -10.93
CA GLY A 441 36.76 -18.97 -12.29
C GLY A 441 35.23 -18.95 -12.42
N VAL A 442 34.51 -19.46 -11.40
CA VAL A 442 33.04 -19.38 -11.34
C VAL A 442 32.58 -17.94 -11.19
N LEU A 443 33.23 -17.15 -10.33
CA LEU A 443 32.93 -15.74 -10.15
C LEU A 443 33.15 -14.94 -11.44
N ILE A 444 34.36 -15.02 -12.03
CA ILE A 444 34.70 -14.31 -13.27
C ILE A 444 33.78 -14.73 -14.42
N GLY A 445 33.52 -16.03 -14.56
CA GLY A 445 32.60 -16.55 -15.57
C GLY A 445 31.17 -16.03 -15.40
N THR A 446 30.70 -15.89 -14.16
CA THR A 446 29.37 -15.34 -13.88
C THR A 446 29.30 -13.84 -14.17
N VAL A 447 30.31 -13.06 -13.77
CA VAL A 447 30.42 -11.62 -14.11
C VAL A 447 30.45 -11.41 -15.62
N SER A 448 31.22 -12.24 -16.33
CA SER A 448 31.30 -12.22 -17.80
C SER A 448 29.94 -12.51 -18.44
N GLN A 449 29.23 -13.53 -17.95
CA GLN A 449 27.91 -13.89 -18.47
C GLN A 449 26.87 -12.79 -18.21
N LEU A 450 26.85 -12.22 -17.00
CA LEU A 450 25.95 -11.11 -16.68
C LEU A 450 26.20 -9.90 -17.59
N SER A 451 27.46 -9.52 -17.80
CA SER A 451 27.78 -8.43 -18.74
C SER A 451 27.36 -8.76 -20.17
N LEU A 452 27.59 -9.99 -20.63
CA LEU A 452 27.18 -10.41 -21.98
C LEU A 452 25.67 -10.36 -22.16
N ASP A 453 24.89 -10.82 -21.18
CA ASP A 453 23.42 -10.79 -21.23
C ASP A 453 22.92 -9.33 -21.33
N ILE A 454 23.49 -8.42 -20.55
CA ILE A 454 23.16 -6.97 -20.60
C ILE A 454 23.63 -6.31 -21.89
N LEU A 455 24.80 -6.69 -22.41
CA LEU A 455 25.30 -6.23 -23.70
C LEU A 455 24.35 -6.64 -24.84
N LEU A 456 23.85 -7.87 -24.82
CA LEU A 456 22.91 -8.36 -25.82
C LEU A 456 21.53 -7.71 -25.71
N ALA A 457 21.06 -7.41 -24.50
CA ALA A 457 19.75 -6.81 -24.27
C ALA A 457 19.72 -5.29 -24.47
N HIS A 458 20.77 -4.58 -24.05
CA HIS A 458 20.80 -3.11 -23.95
C HIS A 458 21.96 -2.45 -24.70
N ASN A 459 22.81 -3.23 -25.37
CA ASN A 459 24.01 -2.74 -26.08
C ASN A 459 24.97 -1.94 -25.16
N LYS A 460 25.08 -2.38 -23.90
CA LYS A 460 25.96 -1.80 -22.88
C LYS A 460 26.89 -2.87 -22.31
N ASP A 461 28.19 -2.63 -22.35
CA ASP A 461 29.18 -3.48 -21.68
C ASP A 461 29.42 -2.92 -20.27
N ILE A 462 29.10 -3.74 -19.26
CA ILE A 462 29.24 -3.41 -17.83
C ILE A 462 30.32 -4.26 -17.16
N TYR A 463 31.13 -5.00 -17.94
CA TYR A 463 32.04 -6.00 -17.40
C TYR A 463 33.07 -5.37 -16.46
N GLN A 464 33.66 -4.25 -16.86
CA GLN A 464 34.71 -3.59 -16.07
C GLN A 464 34.15 -3.03 -14.76
N GLU A 465 32.98 -2.41 -14.82
CA GLU A 465 32.28 -1.82 -13.69
C GLU A 465 31.87 -2.90 -12.69
N LEU A 466 31.26 -3.99 -13.16
CA LEU A 466 30.86 -5.12 -12.32
C LEU A 466 32.09 -5.83 -11.74
N TYR A 467 33.14 -6.03 -12.54
CA TYR A 467 34.39 -6.64 -12.08
C TYR A 467 35.05 -5.79 -10.99
N HIS A 468 35.09 -4.47 -11.14
CA HIS A 468 35.61 -3.55 -10.14
C HIS A 468 34.75 -3.59 -8.86
N ALA A 469 33.43 -3.66 -8.95
CA ALA A 469 32.54 -3.78 -7.79
C ALA A 469 32.89 -5.04 -6.97
N TRP A 470 33.10 -6.17 -7.64
CA TRP A 470 33.53 -7.42 -7.00
C TRP A 470 34.96 -7.36 -6.44
N GLU A 471 35.91 -6.73 -7.14
CA GLU A 471 37.28 -6.51 -6.62
C GLU A 471 37.25 -5.68 -5.33
N LYS A 472 36.48 -4.58 -5.33
CA LYS A 472 36.32 -3.71 -4.17
C LYS A 472 35.72 -4.49 -2.99
N TRP A 473 34.65 -5.26 -3.24
CA TRP A 473 34.02 -6.08 -2.22
C TRP A 473 35.01 -7.08 -1.60
N LEU A 474 35.71 -7.87 -2.42
CA LEU A 474 36.71 -8.85 -1.96
C LEU A 474 37.82 -8.22 -1.10
N ARG A 475 38.30 -7.03 -1.50
CA ARG A 475 39.32 -6.28 -0.78
C ARG A 475 38.82 -5.80 0.59
N LEU A 476 37.62 -5.21 0.63
CA LEU A 476 37.00 -4.75 1.86
C LEU A 476 36.74 -5.91 2.83
N THR A 477 36.29 -7.05 2.32
CA THR A 477 35.96 -8.19 3.15
C THR A 477 37.21 -8.83 3.79
N TRP A 478 38.36 -8.87 3.11
CA TRP A 478 39.50 -9.68 3.56
C TRP A 478 40.87 -9.00 3.64
N GLU A 479 41.06 -7.81 3.05
CA GLU A 479 42.33 -7.05 3.14
C GLU A 479 42.24 -5.84 4.07
N GLU A 480 41.09 -5.16 4.10
CA GLU A 480 40.87 -3.92 4.86
C GLU A 480 40.03 -4.10 6.15
N GLY A 481 39.48 -5.29 6.38
CA GLY A 481 38.73 -5.59 7.61
C GLY A 481 39.61 -5.63 8.86
N SER A 482 39.15 -4.99 9.95
CA SER A 482 39.73 -5.13 11.29
C SER A 482 39.70 -6.59 11.77
N ASP A 483 40.47 -6.94 12.81
CA ASP A 483 40.43 -8.27 13.46
C ASP A 483 39.03 -8.67 13.98
N ASP A 484 38.06 -7.75 13.89
CA ASP A 484 36.66 -7.97 14.23
C ASP A 484 35.92 -8.58 13.02
N HIS A 485 35.54 -9.85 13.14
CA HIS A 485 34.93 -10.66 12.07
C HIS A 485 33.64 -10.06 11.46
N ASP A 486 33.06 -9.03 12.10
CA ASP A 486 31.74 -8.48 11.79
C ASP A 486 31.74 -7.25 10.85
N MET A 487 32.86 -6.53 10.71
CA MET A 487 32.94 -5.31 9.86
C MET A 487 33.26 -5.60 8.38
N GLY A 488 33.80 -6.78 8.05
CA GLY A 488 34.16 -7.17 6.68
C GLY A 488 32.97 -7.34 5.71
N GLN A 489 31.74 -7.41 6.21
CA GLN A 489 30.51 -7.56 5.41
C GLN A 489 29.79 -6.23 5.13
N ALA A 490 30.42 -5.10 5.45
CA ALA A 490 29.91 -3.76 5.15
C ALA A 490 29.77 -3.48 3.64
N GLY A 491 30.48 -4.23 2.79
CA GLY A 491 30.47 -4.08 1.34
C GLY A 491 29.32 -4.79 0.61
N ASP A 492 28.59 -5.70 1.26
CA ASP A 492 27.55 -6.50 0.58
C ASP A 492 26.48 -5.61 -0.03
N SER A 493 25.93 -4.68 0.75
CA SER A 493 24.89 -3.75 0.32
C SER A 493 25.34 -2.90 -0.87
N GLU A 494 26.60 -2.46 -0.89
CA GLU A 494 27.17 -1.72 -2.02
C GLU A 494 27.24 -2.58 -3.27
N LEU A 495 27.74 -3.82 -3.15
CA LEU A 495 27.85 -4.76 -4.26
C LEU A 495 26.47 -5.07 -4.85
N PHE A 496 25.46 -5.33 -4.02
CA PHE A 496 24.10 -5.60 -4.49
C PHE A 496 23.50 -4.41 -5.23
N VAL A 497 23.55 -3.21 -4.65
CA VAL A 497 22.99 -2.01 -5.26
C VAL A 497 23.70 -1.67 -6.57
N GLN A 498 25.03 -1.76 -6.63
CA GLN A 498 25.78 -1.56 -7.87
C GLN A 498 25.43 -2.62 -8.92
N THR A 499 25.36 -3.89 -8.53
CA THR A 499 24.96 -4.97 -9.44
C THR A 499 23.58 -4.70 -10.04
N LEU A 500 22.61 -4.34 -9.21
CA LEU A 500 21.24 -4.04 -9.65
C LEU A 500 21.20 -2.84 -10.60
N ASN A 501 21.85 -1.73 -10.25
CA ASN A 501 21.88 -0.52 -11.08
C ASN A 501 22.59 -0.74 -12.43
N LEU A 502 23.66 -1.52 -12.46
CA LEU A 502 24.35 -1.88 -13.70
C LEU A 502 23.49 -2.82 -14.56
N SER A 503 22.73 -3.71 -13.92
CA SER A 503 21.91 -4.70 -14.60
C SER A 503 20.58 -4.14 -15.13
N SER A 504 20.16 -2.94 -14.72
CA SER A 504 18.92 -2.34 -15.24
C SER A 504 19.04 -1.81 -16.66
N GLY A 505 20.26 -1.64 -17.17
CA GLY A 505 20.50 -1.10 -18.50
C GLY A 505 20.16 0.39 -18.65
N GLU A 506 19.63 1.06 -17.61
CA GLU A 506 19.28 2.48 -17.62
C GLU A 506 20.50 3.39 -17.38
N CYS A 507 21.54 2.90 -16.71
CA CYS A 507 22.72 3.72 -16.43
C CYS A 507 23.52 4.01 -17.71
N ASN A 508 23.68 5.28 -18.07
CA ASN A 508 24.50 5.68 -19.23
C ASN A 508 25.97 5.82 -18.82
N SER A 509 26.81 5.04 -19.52
CA SER A 509 28.27 4.95 -19.48
C SER A 509 29.03 6.11 -18.80
N ARG A 510 29.80 5.74 -17.76
CA ARG A 510 30.96 6.40 -17.12
C ARG A 510 30.81 7.78 -16.50
N VAL A 511 29.93 8.66 -16.99
CA VAL A 511 29.82 10.05 -16.48
C VAL A 511 28.72 10.19 -15.42
N LEU A 512 27.73 9.31 -15.40
CA LEU A 512 26.70 9.30 -14.35
C LEU A 512 27.11 8.48 -13.12
N ASP A 513 27.93 7.43 -13.26
CA ASP A 513 28.32 6.57 -12.13
C ASP A 513 29.26 7.26 -11.15
N GLU A 514 30.29 7.98 -11.59
CA GLU A 514 31.17 8.70 -10.66
C GLU A 514 30.41 9.80 -9.92
N PHE A 515 29.48 10.50 -10.60
CA PHE A 515 28.68 11.57 -10.02
C PHE A 515 27.55 11.06 -9.11
N LEU A 516 26.87 9.96 -9.46
CA LEU A 516 25.83 9.34 -8.63
C LEU A 516 26.45 8.62 -7.42
N LEU A 517 27.50 7.82 -7.63
CA LEU A 517 28.21 7.17 -6.54
C LEU A 517 28.86 8.20 -5.62
N SER A 518 29.37 9.33 -6.13
CA SER A 518 29.89 10.41 -5.26
C SER A 518 28.81 11.34 -4.71
N HIS A 519 27.55 11.20 -5.14
CA HIS A 519 26.48 12.09 -4.71
C HIS A 519 26.23 11.93 -3.19
N PRO A 520 26.23 13.02 -2.40
CA PRO A 520 26.11 12.93 -0.94
C PRO A 520 24.87 12.16 -0.45
N LYS A 521 23.72 12.33 -1.13
CA LYS A 521 22.49 11.59 -0.78
C LYS A 521 22.59 10.10 -1.08
N TYR A 522 23.27 9.72 -2.16
CA TYR A 522 23.45 8.31 -2.53
C TYR A 522 24.41 7.64 -1.55
N GLN A 523 25.50 8.33 -1.18
CA GLN A 523 26.42 7.89 -0.13
C GLN A 523 25.72 7.74 1.21
N GLN A 524 24.85 8.68 1.58
CA GLN A 524 24.04 8.55 2.79
C GLN A 524 23.12 7.32 2.72
N LEU A 525 22.38 7.13 1.62
CA LEU A 525 21.50 5.96 1.42
C LEU A 525 22.27 4.65 1.57
N LEU A 526 23.44 4.57 0.92
CA LEU A 526 24.30 3.40 0.98
C LEU A 526 24.79 3.13 2.42
N GLN A 527 25.24 4.18 3.13
CA GLN A 527 25.68 4.06 4.52
C GLN A 527 24.57 3.55 5.43
N VAL A 528 23.36 4.10 5.33
CA VAL A 528 22.21 3.62 6.14
C VAL A 528 21.89 2.17 5.79
N THR A 529 21.82 1.82 4.50
CA THR A 529 21.55 0.45 4.04
C THR A 529 22.57 -0.54 4.60
N THR A 530 23.86 -0.19 4.57
CA THR A 530 24.94 -1.00 5.15
C THR A 530 24.76 -1.21 6.65
N ARG A 531 24.39 -0.16 7.41
CA ARG A 531 24.11 -0.29 8.86
C ARG A 531 22.92 -1.19 9.14
N VAL A 532 21.82 -1.05 8.40
CA VAL A 532 20.64 -1.93 8.50
C VAL A 532 21.04 -3.39 8.28
N CYS A 533 21.73 -3.69 7.17
CA CYS A 533 22.14 -5.05 6.84
C CYS A 533 23.09 -5.62 7.91
N HIS A 534 24.01 -4.81 8.43
CA HIS A 534 24.90 -5.21 9.52
C HIS A 534 24.13 -5.54 10.81
N HIS A 535 23.26 -4.65 11.29
CA HIS A 535 22.48 -4.90 12.50
C HIS A 535 21.53 -6.11 12.38
N LEU A 536 20.90 -6.31 11.20
CA LEU A 536 20.07 -7.49 10.92
C LEU A 536 20.87 -8.80 11.04
N ARG A 537 22.11 -8.82 10.56
CA ARG A 537 22.98 -9.99 10.67
C ARG A 537 23.40 -10.25 12.10
N LEU A 538 23.81 -9.22 12.84
CA LEU A 538 24.11 -9.34 14.28
C LEU A 538 22.93 -9.93 15.06
N PHE A 539 21.72 -9.49 14.71
CA PHE A 539 20.50 -9.99 15.32
C PHE A 539 20.26 -11.47 14.99
N GLN A 540 20.43 -11.88 13.74
CA GLN A 540 20.31 -13.28 13.32
C GLN A 540 21.36 -14.17 14.00
N ASN A 541 22.62 -13.74 14.05
CA ASN A 541 23.70 -14.49 14.68
C ASN A 541 23.46 -14.70 16.18
N ARG A 542 22.97 -13.66 16.89
CA ARG A 542 22.60 -13.77 18.31
C ARG A 542 21.40 -14.69 18.53
N LYS A 543 20.37 -14.62 17.70
CA LYS A 543 19.21 -15.54 17.79
C LYS A 543 19.62 -17.01 17.64
N VAL A 544 20.61 -17.30 16.79
CA VAL A 544 21.13 -18.66 16.59
C VAL A 544 21.98 -19.12 17.78
N GLN A 545 22.68 -18.21 18.47
CA GLN A 545 23.62 -18.54 19.56
C GLN A 545 22.99 -18.55 20.97
N GLU A 546 22.07 -17.63 21.27
CA GLU A 546 21.61 -17.36 22.65
C GLU A 546 20.13 -17.73 22.91
N GLY A 547 19.38 -18.15 21.88
CA GLY A 547 17.93 -18.29 21.98
C GLY A 547 17.21 -16.93 22.09
N ASP A 548 15.88 -16.94 22.16
CA ASP A 548 15.01 -15.76 21.93
C ASP A 548 15.08 -14.64 23.01
N MET A 549 16.03 -14.70 23.96
CA MET A 549 16.07 -13.82 25.14
C MET A 549 16.99 -12.58 25.03
N GLY A 550 17.63 -12.31 23.87
CA GLY A 550 18.71 -11.31 23.75
C GLY A 550 18.53 -10.17 22.72
N GLY A 551 17.33 -9.91 22.20
CA GLY A 551 17.15 -9.08 20.97
C GLY A 551 16.96 -7.56 21.12
N GLY A 552 16.76 -7.03 22.34
CA GLY A 552 16.16 -5.69 22.52
C GLY A 552 16.92 -4.52 21.91
N ILE A 553 18.23 -4.40 22.16
CA ILE A 553 19.02 -3.23 21.72
C ILE A 553 19.22 -3.24 20.19
N THR A 554 19.50 -4.40 19.61
CA THR A 554 19.70 -4.52 18.16
C THR A 554 18.41 -4.31 17.39
N ALA A 555 17.26 -4.73 17.93
CA ALA A 555 15.96 -4.44 17.32
C ALA A 555 15.70 -2.92 17.22
N VAL A 556 15.94 -2.17 18.30
CA VAL A 556 15.79 -0.70 18.33
C VAL A 556 16.75 0.00 17.35
N GLN A 557 17.97 -0.52 17.18
CA GLN A 557 18.94 0.03 16.22
C GLN A 557 18.53 -0.23 14.77
N ILE A 558 18.10 -1.46 14.44
CA ILE A 558 17.58 -1.81 13.11
C ILE A 558 16.42 -0.89 12.75
N GLU A 559 15.51 -0.71 13.69
CA GLU A 559 14.35 0.14 13.54
C GLU A 559 14.74 1.58 13.29
N SER A 560 15.61 2.17 14.13
CA SER A 560 16.17 3.52 13.96
C SER A 560 16.78 3.73 12.57
N ASP A 561 17.60 2.80 12.11
CA ASP A 561 18.24 2.89 10.79
C ASP A 561 17.23 2.76 9.65
N MET A 562 16.24 1.87 9.77
CA MET A 562 15.14 1.75 8.81
C MET A 562 14.31 3.03 8.73
N GLN A 563 14.11 3.74 9.86
CA GLN A 563 13.45 5.04 9.84
C GLN A 563 14.20 6.07 9.01
N GLU A 564 15.53 6.11 9.17
CA GLU A 564 16.39 7.01 8.41
C GLU A 564 16.33 6.67 6.92
N LEU A 565 16.38 5.37 6.58
CA LEU A 565 16.30 4.89 5.20
C LEU A 565 15.00 5.37 4.52
N VAL A 566 13.85 5.18 5.17
CA VAL A 566 12.55 5.60 4.64
C VAL A 566 12.48 7.11 4.43
N LYS A 567 13.01 7.90 5.37
CA LYS A 567 13.06 9.37 5.25
C LYS A 567 13.93 9.83 4.08
N LEU A 568 14.95 9.06 3.71
CA LEU A 568 15.80 9.36 2.56
C LEU A 568 15.15 8.96 1.23
N VAL A 569 14.39 7.85 1.19
CA VAL A 569 13.81 7.29 -0.04
C VAL A 569 12.50 7.96 -0.44
N LEU A 570 11.57 8.16 0.50
CA LEU A 570 10.21 8.64 0.17
C LEU A 570 10.17 9.97 -0.61
N PRO A 571 11.00 11.00 -0.27
CA PRO A 571 11.00 12.26 -1.03
C PRO A 571 11.57 12.12 -2.45
N VAL A 572 12.26 11.02 -2.75
CA VAL A 572 12.93 10.78 -4.03
C VAL A 572 11.98 10.11 -5.04
N LEU A 573 11.02 9.30 -4.59
CA LEU A 573 10.08 8.55 -5.44
C LEU A 573 9.32 9.46 -6.43
N ARG A 574 8.79 10.60 -5.96
CA ARG A 574 8.10 11.55 -6.83
C ARG A 574 9.01 12.26 -7.84
N ARG A 575 10.30 12.44 -7.53
CA ARG A 575 11.22 13.21 -8.38
C ARG A 575 11.66 12.43 -9.62
N PHE A 576 11.49 11.10 -9.61
CA PHE A 576 11.91 10.20 -10.68
C PHE A 576 10.76 9.40 -11.32
N GLY A 577 9.50 9.58 -10.88
CA GLY A 577 8.35 8.90 -11.48
C GLY A 577 8.42 7.37 -11.34
N LEU A 578 8.88 6.90 -10.19
CA LEU A 578 8.94 5.48 -9.81
C LEU A 578 7.86 5.13 -8.79
#